data_AF-F8AMM6-F1
#
_entry.id   AF-F8AMM6-F1
#
_cell.length_a   1.000
_cell.length_b   1.000
_cell.length_c   1.000
_cell.angle_alpha   90.00
_cell.angle_beta   90.00
_cell.angle_gamma   90.00
#
_symmetry.space_group_name_H-M   'P 1'
#
loop_
_entity.id
_entity.type
_entity.pdbx_description
1 polymer ?
#
loop_
_entity_poly.entity_id
_entity_poly.type
_entity_poly.pdbx_seq_one_letter_code
_entity_poly.pdbx_strand_id
1 'polypeptide(L)'
;MTSVSNVSGNVSTSAFIKFAIAFVLACCGYYISILMGGEASLSSWIHAPFLGPAIFGGIQWIFWVVLGKELCGKYYGIVIALLMAGFYLMVQPWFNIVSPTWYSIVGVISAIVLGYLTEKYNGAVGLASFVIINWACFAGLAQYPTWSSAYTYSGLGIAFVLSIVSGYVGDIVAKYIAKYLKPHLESYL
;
A
#
# COMPACT_ATOMS: atom_id res chain seq x y z
N MET A 1 -27.45 -33.16 -10.55
CA MET A 1 -28.00 -31.85 -10.17
C MET A 1 -27.45 -31.48 -8.81
N THR A 2 -26.39 -30.66 -8.75
CA THR A 2 -25.94 -30.04 -7.49
C THR A 2 -27.01 -29.03 -7.07
N SER A 3 -27.56 -29.16 -5.85
CA SER A 3 -28.60 -28.26 -5.37
C SER A 3 -28.08 -26.82 -5.32
N VAL A 4 -28.93 -25.86 -5.68
CA VAL A 4 -28.62 -24.42 -5.68
C VAL A 4 -28.13 -23.94 -4.30
N SER A 5 -28.58 -24.59 -3.22
CA SER A 5 -28.11 -24.35 -1.85
C SER A 5 -26.64 -24.75 -1.61
N ASN A 6 -26.15 -25.80 -2.27
CA ASN A 6 -24.74 -26.20 -2.17
C ASN A 6 -23.83 -25.23 -2.94
N VAL A 7 -24.33 -24.63 -4.02
CA VAL A 7 -23.57 -23.65 -4.81
C VAL A 7 -23.46 -22.33 -4.06
N SER A 8 -24.55 -21.83 -3.45
CA SER A 8 -24.51 -20.57 -2.69
C SER A 8 -23.66 -20.66 -1.41
N GLY A 9 -23.71 -21.80 -0.70
CA GLY A 9 -22.88 -22.04 0.49
C GLY A 9 -21.37 -22.04 0.18
N ASN A 10 -20.97 -22.65 -0.93
CA ASN A 10 -19.56 -22.69 -1.34
C ASN A 10 -19.01 -21.33 -1.78
N VAL A 11 -19.83 -20.52 -2.48
CA VAL A 11 -19.43 -19.16 -2.90
C VAL A 11 -19.29 -18.22 -1.70
N SER A 12 -20.17 -18.31 -0.71
CA SER A 12 -20.06 -17.49 0.50
C SER A 12 -18.83 -17.85 1.33
N THR A 13 -18.51 -19.15 1.41
CA THR A 13 -17.35 -19.66 2.17
C THR A 13 -16.03 -19.24 1.52
N SER A 14 -15.90 -19.34 0.19
CA SER A 14 -14.68 -18.93 -0.51
C SER A 14 -14.45 -17.42 -0.45
N ALA A 15 -15.52 -16.60 -0.53
CA ALA A 15 -15.42 -15.16 -0.35
C ALA A 15 -14.94 -14.78 1.06
N PHE A 16 -15.46 -15.46 2.09
CA PHE A 16 -15.04 -15.26 3.47
C PHE A 16 -13.55 -15.61 3.68
N ILE A 17 -13.10 -16.76 3.15
CA ILE A 17 -11.70 -17.18 3.24
C ILE A 17 -10.77 -16.17 2.56
N LYS A 18 -11.11 -15.71 1.34
CA LYS A 18 -10.32 -14.71 0.61
C LYS A 18 -10.22 -13.38 1.37
N PHE A 19 -11.32 -12.95 1.98
CA PHE A 19 -11.33 -11.76 2.83
C PHE A 19 -10.49 -11.96 4.09
N ALA A 20 -10.58 -13.12 4.74
CA ALA A 20 -9.76 -13.44 5.92
C ALA A 20 -8.25 -13.43 5.58
N ILE A 21 -7.86 -14.01 4.44
CA ILE A 21 -6.47 -13.94 3.94
C ILE A 21 -6.06 -12.49 3.72
N ALA A 22 -6.87 -11.69 3.03
CA ALA A 22 -6.58 -10.28 2.78
C ALA A 22 -6.43 -9.49 4.09
N PHE A 23 -7.28 -9.77 5.08
CA PHE A 23 -7.19 -9.14 6.41
C PHE A 23 -5.88 -9.49 7.11
N VAL A 24 -5.49 -10.78 7.14
CA VAL A 24 -4.22 -11.22 7.74
C VAL A 24 -3.03 -10.59 7.03
N LEU A 25 -3.02 -10.57 5.68
CA LEU A 25 -1.96 -9.94 4.90
C LEU A 25 -1.87 -8.44 5.18
N ALA A 26 -3.00 -7.74 5.29
CA ALA A 26 -3.03 -6.32 5.65
C ALA A 26 -2.47 -6.08 7.07
N CYS A 27 -2.80 -6.94 8.05
CA CYS A 27 -2.23 -6.86 9.40
C CYS A 27 -0.71 -7.08 9.39
N CYS A 28 -0.23 -8.09 8.67
CA CYS A 28 1.20 -8.35 8.50
C CYS A 28 1.89 -7.16 7.84
N GLY A 29 1.34 -6.64 6.75
CA GLY A 29 1.90 -5.50 6.04
C GLY A 29 1.97 -4.25 6.89
N TYR A 30 0.89 -3.94 7.61
CA TYR A 30 0.87 -2.84 8.58
C TYR A 30 1.96 -3.00 9.65
N TYR A 31 2.06 -4.19 10.26
CA TYR A 31 3.02 -4.45 11.33
C TYR A 31 4.47 -4.37 10.86
N ILE A 32 4.81 -4.99 9.72
CA ILE A 32 6.16 -4.86 9.12
C ILE A 32 6.48 -3.40 8.83
N SER A 33 5.51 -2.66 8.34
CA SER A 33 5.75 -1.27 7.97
C SER A 33 5.99 -0.36 9.17
N ILE A 34 5.41 -0.66 10.33
CA ILE A 34 5.78 -0.02 11.61
C ILE A 34 7.21 -0.38 12.00
N LEU A 35 7.59 -1.67 11.94
CA LEU A 35 8.93 -2.13 12.30
C LEU A 35 10.04 -1.50 11.45
N MET A 36 9.76 -1.26 10.17
CA MET A 36 10.70 -0.64 9.24
C MET A 36 10.84 0.89 9.43
N GLY A 37 10.08 1.52 10.33
CA GLY A 37 10.35 2.87 10.83
C GLY A 37 10.49 3.95 9.76
N GLY A 38 9.60 3.96 8.77
CA GLY A 38 9.82 4.64 7.48
C GLY A 38 10.29 6.10 7.53
N GLU A 39 9.84 6.94 8.46
CA GLU A 39 10.06 8.39 8.33
C GLU A 39 11.20 8.98 9.17
N ALA A 40 11.65 8.28 10.22
CA ALA A 40 12.47 8.90 11.26
C ALA A 40 13.98 8.91 10.99
N SER A 41 14.51 8.02 10.15
CA SER A 41 15.97 7.83 10.02
C SER A 41 16.61 8.43 8.77
N LEU A 42 15.84 8.69 7.70
CA LEU A 42 16.39 9.08 6.38
C LEU A 42 16.14 10.55 6.00
N SER A 43 15.21 11.22 6.69
CA SER A 43 14.88 12.63 6.45
C SER A 43 16.00 13.61 6.86
N SER A 44 16.96 13.16 7.69
CA SER A 44 18.11 13.96 8.12
C SER A 44 19.18 14.13 7.03
N TRP A 45 19.17 13.30 5.99
CA TRP A 45 20.16 13.34 4.89
C TRP A 45 19.60 14.04 3.65
N ILE A 46 18.29 13.91 3.43
CA ILE A 46 17.58 14.52 2.30
C ILE A 46 16.26 15.07 2.86
N HIS A 47 16.07 16.39 2.77
CA HIS A 47 14.79 17.05 3.07
C HIS A 47 13.75 16.68 1.99
N ALA A 48 13.28 15.44 2.09
CA ALA A 48 12.30 14.82 1.21
C ALA A 48 11.24 14.13 2.07
N PRO A 49 10.05 14.72 2.25
CA PRO A 49 8.94 14.03 2.89
C PRO A 49 8.65 12.72 2.15
N PHE A 50 8.20 11.70 2.88
CA PHE A 50 7.81 10.40 2.32
C PHE A 50 8.95 9.60 1.67
N LEU A 51 10.22 9.93 1.97
CA LEU A 51 11.38 9.17 1.46
C LEU A 51 11.40 7.71 1.96
N GLY A 52 10.95 7.47 3.18
CA GLY A 52 10.78 6.13 3.74
C GLY A 52 9.85 5.25 2.90
N PRO A 53 8.58 5.65 2.74
CA PRO A 53 7.64 4.99 1.84
C PRO A 53 8.17 4.88 0.40
N ALA A 54 8.97 5.82 -0.10
CA ALA A 54 9.58 5.69 -1.42
C ALA A 54 10.63 4.56 -1.49
N ILE A 55 11.47 4.40 -0.48
CA ILE A 55 12.55 3.40 -0.47
C ILE A 55 12.03 2.02 -0.07
N PHE A 56 11.19 1.95 0.95
CA PHE A 56 10.71 0.70 1.54
C PHE A 56 9.28 0.33 1.14
N GLY A 57 8.57 1.21 0.43
CA GLY A 57 7.17 1.01 0.00
C GLY A 57 6.94 -0.25 -0.81
N GLY A 58 7.97 -0.75 -1.50
CA GLY A 58 7.95 -2.04 -2.16
C GLY A 58 7.58 -3.18 -1.21
N ILE A 59 8.26 -3.27 -0.08
CA ILE A 59 7.98 -4.29 0.95
C ILE A 59 6.82 -3.86 1.86
N GLN A 60 6.75 -2.58 2.20
CA GLN A 60 5.74 -2.06 3.13
C GLN A 60 4.32 -2.13 2.56
N TRP A 61 4.15 -1.87 1.26
CA TRP A 61 2.83 -1.78 0.62
C TRP A 61 2.69 -2.74 -0.54
N ILE A 62 3.52 -2.59 -1.56
CA ILE A 62 3.33 -3.26 -2.84
C ILE A 62 3.35 -4.78 -2.70
N PHE A 63 4.28 -5.29 -1.90
CA PHE A 63 4.44 -6.72 -1.67
C PHE A 63 3.11 -7.36 -1.23
N TRP A 64 2.46 -6.76 -0.23
CA TRP A 64 1.19 -7.26 0.33
C TRP A 64 0.01 -7.10 -0.62
N VAL A 65 -0.05 -5.95 -1.32
CA VAL A 65 -1.09 -5.66 -2.32
C VAL A 65 -1.03 -6.66 -3.48
N VAL A 66 0.16 -6.90 -4.02
CA VAL A 66 0.37 -7.86 -5.11
C VAL A 66 0.12 -9.27 -4.61
N LEU A 67 0.63 -9.64 -3.43
CA LEU A 67 0.41 -10.98 -2.88
C LEU A 67 -1.08 -11.28 -2.70
N GLY A 68 -1.86 -10.35 -2.13
CA GLY A 68 -3.30 -10.53 -2.01
C GLY A 68 -4.03 -10.64 -3.34
N LYS A 69 -3.64 -9.85 -4.34
CA LYS A 69 -4.18 -9.96 -5.70
C LYS A 69 -3.90 -11.35 -6.30
N GLU A 70 -2.68 -11.85 -6.18
CA GLU A 70 -2.28 -13.13 -6.77
C GLU A 70 -2.93 -14.34 -6.07
N LEU A 71 -3.15 -14.25 -4.75
CA LEU A 71 -3.76 -15.31 -3.96
C LEU A 71 -5.30 -15.28 -4.00
N CYS A 72 -5.91 -14.11 -3.83
CA CYS A 72 -7.36 -13.97 -3.67
C CYS A 72 -8.08 -13.51 -4.94
N GLY A 73 -7.36 -12.94 -5.90
CA GLY A 73 -7.88 -12.48 -7.19
C GLY A 73 -8.05 -10.97 -7.28
N LYS A 74 -8.74 -10.52 -8.34
CA LYS A 74 -8.93 -9.10 -8.67
C LYS A 74 -9.60 -8.35 -7.51
N TYR A 75 -9.20 -7.09 -7.32
CA TYR A 75 -9.65 -6.14 -6.31
C TYR A 75 -9.16 -6.42 -4.88
N TYR A 76 -8.60 -7.59 -4.59
CA TYR A 76 -8.07 -7.88 -3.24
C TYR A 76 -6.81 -7.08 -2.92
N GLY A 77 -6.04 -6.64 -3.91
CA GLY A 77 -4.94 -5.70 -3.69
C GLY A 77 -5.46 -4.33 -3.24
N ILE A 78 -6.57 -3.85 -3.81
CA ILE A 78 -7.25 -2.62 -3.37
C ILE A 78 -7.77 -2.78 -1.94
N VAL A 79 -8.40 -3.92 -1.63
CA VAL A 79 -8.91 -4.21 -0.27
C VAL A 79 -7.78 -4.17 0.74
N ILE A 80 -6.64 -4.82 0.46
CA ILE A 80 -5.47 -4.81 1.35
C ILE A 80 -4.94 -3.39 1.53
N ALA A 81 -4.76 -2.63 0.45
CA ALA A 81 -4.29 -1.24 0.54
C ALA A 81 -5.22 -0.39 1.43
N LEU A 82 -6.54 -0.56 1.28
CA LEU A 82 -7.52 0.16 2.09
C LEU A 82 -7.50 -0.27 3.57
N LEU A 83 -7.40 -1.56 3.85
CA LEU A 83 -7.29 -2.08 5.22
C LEU A 83 -6.01 -1.57 5.90
N MET A 84 -4.89 -1.61 5.20
CA MET A 84 -3.62 -1.07 5.70
C MET A 84 -3.73 0.43 6.00
N ALA A 85 -4.29 1.22 5.09
CA ALA A 85 -4.53 2.64 5.34
C ALA A 85 -5.46 2.87 6.54
N GLY A 86 -6.49 2.05 6.71
CA GLY A 86 -7.37 2.04 7.87
C GLY A 86 -6.60 1.77 9.18
N PHE A 87 -5.74 0.75 9.21
CA PHE A 87 -4.92 0.42 10.38
C PHE A 87 -3.96 1.55 10.74
N TYR A 88 -3.35 2.20 9.75
CA TYR A 88 -2.54 3.41 9.99
C TYR A 88 -3.34 4.52 10.66
N LEU A 89 -4.52 4.83 10.12
CA LEU A 89 -5.38 5.91 10.61
C LEU A 89 -5.98 5.64 12.00
N MET A 90 -6.07 4.37 12.42
CA MET A 90 -6.51 4.03 13.78
C MET A 90 -5.46 4.37 14.85
N VAL A 91 -4.18 4.42 14.48
CA VAL A 91 -3.08 4.64 15.44
C VAL A 91 -2.56 6.07 15.40
N GLN A 92 -2.44 6.66 14.21
CA GLN A 92 -1.94 8.02 14.05
C GLN A 92 -2.54 8.70 12.82
N PRO A 93 -2.61 10.04 12.80
CA PRO A 93 -2.92 10.78 11.59
C PRO A 93 -1.97 10.39 10.45
N TRP A 94 -2.45 10.50 9.21
CA TRP A 94 -1.67 10.11 8.05
C TRP A 94 -0.34 10.86 7.98
N PHE A 95 0.78 10.12 7.95
CA PHE A 95 2.14 10.67 8.07
C PHE A 95 2.36 11.63 9.25
N ASN A 96 1.64 11.42 10.36
CA ASN A 96 1.65 12.30 11.53
C ASN A 96 1.25 13.75 11.25
N ILE A 97 0.60 14.03 10.11
CA ILE A 97 0.09 15.36 9.78
C ILE A 97 -1.23 15.58 10.50
N VAL A 98 -1.16 16.27 11.63
CA VAL A 98 -2.33 16.62 12.46
C VAL A 98 -3.10 17.80 11.87
N SER A 99 -2.41 18.71 11.18
CA SER A 99 -3.02 19.89 10.56
C SER A 99 -2.49 20.09 9.13
N PRO A 100 -3.37 20.14 8.12
CA PRO A 100 -4.83 20.08 8.25
C PRO A 100 -5.38 18.65 8.43
N THR A 101 -6.47 18.50 9.18
CA THR A 101 -7.07 17.18 9.52
C THR A 101 -7.57 16.41 8.30
N TRP A 102 -7.91 17.09 7.21
CA TRP A 102 -8.33 16.45 5.96
C TRP A 102 -7.20 15.69 5.26
N TYR A 103 -5.93 15.86 5.65
CA TYR A 103 -4.81 15.16 5.02
C TYR A 103 -4.93 13.62 5.14
N SER A 104 -5.61 13.13 6.17
CA SER A 104 -5.95 11.69 6.29
C SER A 104 -6.80 11.17 5.14
N ILE A 105 -7.63 12.01 4.51
CA ILE A 105 -8.42 11.64 3.33
C ILE A 105 -7.48 11.41 2.12
N VAL A 106 -6.42 12.21 1.99
CA VAL A 106 -5.39 12.02 0.96
C VAL A 106 -4.74 10.65 1.12
N GLY A 107 -4.49 10.23 2.36
CA GLY A 107 -3.96 8.90 2.64
C GLY A 107 -4.83 7.78 2.11
N VAL A 108 -6.13 7.82 2.41
CA VAL A 108 -7.10 6.84 1.89
C VAL A 108 -7.14 6.87 0.35
N ILE A 109 -7.24 8.05 -0.26
CA ILE A 109 -7.29 8.18 -1.72
C ILE A 109 -6.02 7.61 -2.37
N SER A 110 -4.85 7.98 -1.84
CA SER A 110 -3.57 7.52 -2.36
C SER A 110 -3.40 6.00 -2.23
N ALA A 111 -3.90 5.39 -1.15
CA ALA A 111 -3.89 3.93 -0.97
C ALA A 111 -4.81 3.22 -1.97
N ILE A 112 -6.02 3.75 -2.21
CA ILE A 112 -6.94 3.21 -3.23
C ILE A 112 -6.29 3.28 -4.62
N VAL A 113 -5.69 4.42 -4.97
CA VAL A 113 -5.01 4.59 -6.27
C VAL A 113 -3.80 3.67 -6.38
N LEU A 114 -2.99 3.52 -5.32
CA LEU A 114 -1.89 2.57 -5.25
C LEU A 114 -2.39 1.15 -5.54
N GLY A 115 -3.42 0.69 -4.84
CA GLY A 115 -3.98 -0.65 -5.02
C GLY A 115 -4.47 -0.85 -6.45
N TYR A 116 -5.25 0.10 -6.98
CA TYR A 116 -5.80 0.01 -8.32
C TYR A 116 -4.72 -0.01 -9.42
N LEU A 117 -3.75 0.90 -9.36
CA LEU A 117 -2.69 1.00 -10.36
C LEU A 117 -1.69 -0.14 -10.25
N THR A 118 -1.45 -0.65 -9.04
CA THR A 118 -0.66 -1.88 -8.83
C THR A 118 -1.32 -3.08 -9.51
N GLU A 119 -2.62 -3.25 -9.32
CA GLU A 119 -3.33 -4.36 -9.96
C GLU A 119 -3.40 -4.23 -11.47
N LYS A 120 -3.66 -3.01 -11.98
CA LYS A 120 -3.84 -2.72 -13.40
C LYS A 120 -2.54 -2.77 -14.20
N TYR A 121 -1.45 -2.28 -13.61
CA TYR A 121 -0.16 -2.16 -14.29
C TYR A 121 0.91 -2.99 -13.58
N ASN A 122 1.46 -2.47 -12.48
CA ASN A 122 2.46 -3.11 -11.65
C ASN A 122 2.75 -2.25 -10.41
N GLY A 123 3.53 -2.81 -9.48
CA GLY A 123 3.92 -2.13 -8.25
C GLY A 123 4.73 -0.84 -8.43
N ALA A 124 5.48 -0.71 -9.52
CA ALA A 124 6.25 0.50 -9.79
C ALA A 124 5.33 1.69 -10.06
N VAL A 125 4.29 1.49 -10.88
CA VAL A 125 3.27 2.52 -11.17
C VAL A 125 2.43 2.81 -9.92
N GLY A 126 2.05 1.76 -9.18
CA GLY A 126 1.29 1.88 -7.95
C GLY A 126 1.99 2.73 -6.90
N LEU A 127 3.23 2.39 -6.55
CA LEU A 127 3.97 3.12 -5.52
C LEU A 127 4.34 4.53 -5.97
N ALA A 128 4.71 4.71 -7.23
CA ALA A 128 5.00 6.03 -7.78
C ALA A 128 3.78 6.97 -7.72
N SER A 129 2.58 6.46 -8.02
CA SER A 129 1.35 7.24 -7.90
C SER A 129 1.06 7.65 -6.45
N PHE A 130 1.32 6.76 -5.50
CA PHE A 130 1.17 7.04 -4.07
C PHE A 130 2.08 8.17 -3.61
N VAL A 131 3.36 8.13 -4.01
CA VAL A 131 4.33 9.19 -3.73
C VAL A 131 3.88 10.50 -4.37
N ILE A 132 3.51 10.51 -5.66
CA ILE A 132 3.06 11.73 -6.36
C ILE A 132 1.83 12.35 -5.67
N ILE A 133 0.81 11.57 -5.33
CA ILE A 133 -0.42 12.10 -4.73
C ILE A 133 -0.12 12.75 -3.38
N ASN A 134 0.61 12.05 -2.50
CA ASN A 134 0.94 12.58 -1.18
C ASN A 134 1.85 13.81 -1.28
N TRP A 135 2.83 13.80 -2.19
CA TRP A 135 3.69 14.96 -2.48
C TRP A 135 2.93 16.15 -3.07
N ALA A 136 2.01 15.95 -4.00
CA ALA A 136 1.23 17.03 -4.61
C ALA A 136 0.34 17.72 -3.59
N CYS A 137 -0.32 16.95 -2.72
CA CYS A 137 -1.08 17.50 -1.60
C CYS A 137 -0.16 18.21 -0.60
N PHE A 138 1.01 17.64 -0.30
CA PHE A 138 2.00 18.26 0.59
C PHE A 138 2.58 19.56 0.02
N ALA A 139 2.82 19.64 -1.30
CA ALA A 139 3.22 20.86 -1.99
C ALA A 139 2.18 21.98 -1.82
N GLY A 140 0.89 21.63 -1.92
CA GLY A 140 -0.21 22.55 -1.63
C GLY A 140 -0.27 23.00 -0.15
N LEU A 141 0.37 22.25 0.77
CA LEU A 141 0.54 22.62 2.17
C LEU A 141 1.85 23.36 2.45
N ALA A 142 2.80 23.38 1.51
CA ALA A 142 4.07 24.09 1.67
C ALA A 142 3.91 25.62 1.80
N GLN A 143 2.72 26.16 1.55
CA GLN A 143 2.35 27.54 1.88
C GLN A 143 2.31 27.82 3.40
N TYR A 144 2.20 26.79 4.24
CA TYR A 144 2.28 26.94 5.69
C TYR A 144 3.77 26.86 6.13
N PRO A 145 4.24 27.80 6.97
CA PRO A 145 5.66 27.89 7.36
C PRO A 145 6.23 26.61 8.00
N THR A 146 5.39 25.77 8.60
CA THR A 146 5.77 24.50 9.21
C THR A 146 6.21 23.44 8.20
N TRP A 147 5.82 23.57 6.93
CA TRP A 147 6.00 22.52 5.91
C TRP A 147 6.88 22.97 4.72
N SER A 148 7.12 24.27 4.57
CA SER A 148 7.88 24.84 3.45
C SER A 148 9.35 24.41 3.42
N SER A 149 9.98 24.24 4.59
CA SER A 149 11.39 23.86 4.72
C SER A 149 11.69 22.40 4.38
N ALA A 150 10.67 21.54 4.41
CA ALA A 150 10.79 20.11 4.09
C ALA A 150 10.59 19.82 2.60
N TYR A 151 9.99 20.73 1.84
CA TYR A 151 9.64 20.49 0.44
C TYR A 151 10.77 20.89 -0.52
N THR A 152 11.29 19.91 -1.27
CA THR A 152 12.28 20.17 -2.34
C THR A 152 11.90 19.42 -3.62
N TYR A 153 12.00 20.09 -4.78
CA TYR A 153 11.75 19.44 -6.08
C TYR A 153 12.74 18.31 -6.38
N SER A 154 13.99 18.45 -5.92
CA SER A 154 14.99 17.38 -6.00
C SER A 154 14.62 16.19 -5.12
N GLY A 155 14.08 16.43 -3.92
CA GLY A 155 13.56 15.39 -3.04
C GLY A 155 12.42 14.60 -3.68
N LEU A 156 11.48 15.28 -4.36
CA LEU A 156 10.42 14.63 -5.12
C LEU A 156 10.98 13.74 -6.22
N GLY A 157 11.93 14.26 -7.02
CA GLY A 157 12.54 13.49 -8.11
C GLY A 157 13.22 12.22 -7.60
N ILE A 158 13.97 12.33 -6.50
CA ILE A 158 14.63 11.19 -5.85
C ILE A 158 13.61 10.19 -5.31
N ALA A 159 12.62 10.65 -4.54
CA ALA A 159 11.56 9.81 -3.98
C ALA A 159 10.76 9.11 -5.09
N PHE A 160 10.48 9.80 -6.19
CA PHE A 160 9.79 9.22 -7.34
C PHE A 160 10.59 8.07 -7.97
N VAL A 161 11.88 8.28 -8.27
CA VAL A 161 12.72 7.23 -8.84
C VAL A 161 12.86 6.04 -7.89
N LEU A 162 13.09 6.30 -6.60
CA LEU A 162 13.20 5.24 -5.58
C LEU A 162 11.90 4.46 -5.45
N SER A 163 10.74 5.13 -5.53
CA SER A 163 9.43 4.48 -5.48
C SER A 163 9.17 3.56 -6.67
N ILE A 164 9.66 3.91 -7.86
CA ILE A 164 9.56 3.03 -9.04
C ILE A 164 10.38 1.76 -8.79
N VAL A 165 11.65 1.92 -8.37
CA VAL A 165 12.56 0.78 -8.14
C VAL A 165 12.03 -0.10 -7.02
N SER A 166 11.69 0.49 -5.88
CA SER A 166 11.15 -0.22 -4.71
C SER A 166 9.85 -0.94 -5.04
N GLY A 167 8.91 -0.24 -5.70
CA GLY A 167 7.64 -0.82 -6.11
C GLY A 167 7.82 -1.97 -7.09
N TYR A 168 8.75 -1.87 -8.04
CA TYR A 168 9.04 -2.96 -8.97
C TYR A 168 9.61 -4.20 -8.25
N VAL A 169 10.54 -3.99 -7.32
CA VAL A 169 11.13 -5.08 -6.52
C VAL A 169 10.06 -5.76 -5.67
N GLY A 170 9.22 -5.00 -4.96
CA GLY A 170 8.13 -5.53 -4.15
C GLY A 170 7.15 -6.39 -4.96
N ASP A 171 6.83 -5.93 -6.18
CA ASP A 171 5.95 -6.66 -7.10
C ASP A 171 6.56 -8.01 -7.54
N ILE A 172 7.82 -8.02 -7.99
CA ILE A 172 8.51 -9.25 -8.40
C ILE A 172 8.56 -10.25 -7.25
N VAL A 173 8.97 -9.80 -6.07
CA VAL A 173 9.11 -10.68 -4.90
C VAL A 173 7.76 -11.27 -4.51
N ALA A 174 6.69 -10.45 -4.50
CA ALA A 174 5.35 -10.93 -4.21
C ALA A 174 4.84 -11.96 -5.22
N LYS A 175 5.01 -11.71 -6.53
CA LYS A 175 4.63 -12.68 -7.58
C LYS A 175 5.41 -13.98 -7.45
N TYR A 176 6.69 -13.90 -7.13
CA TYR A 176 7.52 -15.08 -6.92
C TYR A 176 7.00 -15.91 -5.73
N ILE A 177 6.75 -15.29 -4.58
CA ILE A 177 6.21 -15.98 -3.40
C ILE A 177 4.80 -16.53 -3.67
N ALA A 178 3.93 -15.77 -4.34
CA ALA A 178 2.59 -16.20 -4.69
C ALA A 178 2.59 -17.48 -5.55
N LYS A 179 3.57 -17.64 -6.45
CA LYS A 179 3.74 -18.86 -7.26
C LYS A 179 3.91 -20.12 -6.40
N TYR A 180 4.56 -20.01 -5.25
CA TYR A 180 4.74 -21.13 -4.32
C TYR A 180 3.54 -21.33 -3.39
N LEU A 181 2.90 -20.25 -2.95
CA LEU A 181 1.79 -20.33 -2.00
C LEU A 181 0.47 -20.73 -2.66
N LYS A 182 0.21 -20.27 -3.88
CA LYS A 182 -1.07 -20.44 -4.56
C LYS A 182 -1.49 -21.91 -4.73
N PRO A 183 -0.64 -22.85 -5.17
CA PRO A 183 -1.02 -24.26 -5.30
C PRO A 183 -1.49 -24.89 -3.98
N HIS A 184 -0.98 -24.41 -2.84
CA HIS A 184 -1.38 -24.90 -1.52
C HIS A 184 -2.71 -24.29 -1.04
N LEU A 185 -3.13 -23.16 -1.60
CA LEU A 185 -4.36 -22.46 -1.25
C LEU A 185 -5.53 -22.80 -2.18
N GLU A 186 -5.26 -23.29 -3.39
CA GLU A 186 -6.29 -23.65 -4.38
C GLU A 186 -7.24 -24.75 -3.89
N SER A 187 -6.84 -25.58 -2.93
CA SER A 187 -7.76 -26.56 -2.30
C SER A 187 -8.79 -25.93 -1.35
N TYR A 188 -8.59 -24.67 -0.96
CA TYR A 188 -9.42 -23.95 0.03
C TYR A 188 -10.19 -22.76 -0.56
N LEU A 189 -9.90 -22.37 -1.81
CA LEU A 189 -10.40 -21.15 -2.48
C LEU A 189 -11.39 -21.43 -3.59
#